data_AF-A0A2N2QSJ9-F1
#
_entry.id   AF-A0A2N2QSJ9-F1
#
_cell.length_a   1.000
_cell.length_b   1.000
_cell.length_c   1.000
_cell.angle_alpha   90.00
_cell.angle_beta   90.00
_cell.angle_gamma   90.00
#
_symmetry.space_group_name_H-M   'P 1'
#
loop_
_entity.id
_entity.type
_entity.pdbx_description
1 polymer ?
#
loop_
_entity_poly.entity_id
_entity_poly.type
_entity_poly.pdbx_seq_one_letter_code
_entity_poly.pdbx_strand_id
1 'polypeptide(L)'
;MARQLDEIAQLVEQLRHSINSPKAAVPGNTDLSAAIEQLGALTDRATPYAELAETIRGERVVLSPSFAERMERLLAMARQAVASDQNKQQALAYQPNHIPADVRRNNFIGALALLAYGAVSIHLDDFYLPAKRGNGLHIHGFPVLVMFAAVVCAVIVLMLTIIDHYDRRDNERNYQVATRYFRRAGWILFAAALLIHFAERLGFHLV
;
A
#
# COMPACT_ATOMS: atom_id res chain seq x y z
N MET A 1 -8.23 -16.13 1.97
CA MET A 1 -8.20 -17.28 1.03
C MET A 1 -9.61 -17.63 0.53
N ALA A 2 -10.59 -17.90 1.41
CA ALA A 2 -11.89 -18.47 1.00
C ALA A 2 -13.00 -17.42 0.68
N ARG A 3 -13.02 -16.29 1.38
CA ARG A 3 -14.18 -15.38 1.42
C ARG A 3 -14.68 -14.84 0.07
N GLN A 4 -13.81 -14.32 -0.80
CA GLN A 4 -14.25 -13.79 -2.11
C GLN A 4 -14.73 -14.87 -3.09
N LEU A 5 -14.01 -16.00 -3.17
CA LEU A 5 -14.44 -17.12 -4.01
C LEU A 5 -15.70 -17.81 -3.45
N ASP A 6 -15.89 -17.78 -2.13
CA ASP A 6 -17.09 -18.29 -1.47
C ASP A 6 -18.30 -17.36 -1.71
N GLU A 7 -18.10 -16.04 -1.68
CA GLU A 7 -19.14 -15.05 -2.04
C GLU A 7 -19.58 -15.24 -3.50
N ILE A 8 -18.63 -15.42 -4.43
CA ILE A 8 -18.96 -15.72 -5.83
C ILE A 8 -19.63 -17.10 -5.95
N ALA A 9 -19.20 -18.10 -5.18
CA ALA A 9 -19.83 -19.42 -5.18
C ALA A 9 -21.28 -19.37 -4.68
N GLN A 10 -21.56 -18.58 -3.63
CA GLN A 10 -22.91 -18.34 -3.13
C GLN A 10 -23.79 -17.65 -4.18
N LEU A 11 -23.24 -16.68 -4.93
CA LEU A 11 -23.95 -16.04 -6.04
C LEU A 11 -24.29 -17.03 -7.17
N VAL A 12 -23.36 -17.93 -7.53
CA VAL A 12 -23.61 -18.97 -8.55
C VAL A 12 -24.67 -19.97 -8.07
N GLU A 13 -24.64 -20.35 -6.79
CA GLU A 13 -25.65 -21.24 -6.23
C GLU A 13 -27.04 -20.56 -6.16
N GLN A 14 -27.09 -19.29 -5.76
CA GLN A 14 -28.32 -18.50 -5.77
C GLN A 14 -28.90 -18.37 -7.18
N LEU A 15 -28.04 -18.12 -8.18
CA LEU A 15 -28.40 -18.10 -9.60
C LEU A 15 -29.03 -19.43 -10.02
N ARG A 16 -28.38 -20.56 -9.72
CA ARG A 16 -28.89 -21.90 -10.01
C ARG A 16 -30.24 -22.16 -9.35
N HIS A 17 -30.40 -21.75 -8.09
CA HIS A 17 -31.66 -21.87 -7.37
C HIS A 17 -32.75 -20.99 -8.01
N SER A 18 -32.43 -19.78 -8.49
CA SER A 18 -33.38 -18.89 -9.17
C SER A 18 -33.91 -19.44 -10.49
N ILE A 19 -33.09 -20.21 -11.21
CA ILE A 19 -33.49 -20.88 -12.46
C ILE A 19 -34.50 -21.99 -12.18
N ASN A 20 -34.34 -22.72 -11.07
CA ASN A 20 -35.18 -23.86 -10.71
C ASN A 20 -36.42 -23.50 -9.86
N SER A 21 -36.48 -22.27 -9.32
CA SER A 21 -37.56 -21.82 -8.43
C SER A 21 -38.05 -20.42 -8.78
N PRO A 22 -39.28 -20.25 -9.28
CA PRO A 22 -39.81 -18.95 -9.73
C PRO A 22 -40.04 -17.93 -8.62
N LYS A 23 -39.98 -18.34 -7.34
CA LYS A 23 -40.08 -17.45 -6.17
C LYS A 23 -38.72 -17.06 -5.58
N ALA A 24 -37.62 -17.60 -6.09
CA ALA A 24 -36.30 -17.36 -5.52
C ALA A 24 -35.73 -16.01 -5.99
N ALA A 25 -34.94 -15.38 -5.12
CA ALA A 25 -34.34 -14.08 -5.38
C ALA A 25 -33.32 -14.18 -6.52
N VAL A 26 -33.55 -13.42 -7.60
CA VAL A 26 -32.66 -13.33 -8.75
C VAL A 26 -31.46 -12.44 -8.38
N PRO A 27 -30.21 -12.85 -8.64
CA PRO A 27 -29.05 -12.01 -8.41
C PRO A 27 -29.07 -10.77 -9.31
N GLY A 28 -28.59 -9.62 -8.81
CA GLY A 28 -28.55 -8.39 -9.59
C GLY A 28 -27.58 -8.50 -10.79
N ASN A 29 -27.92 -7.85 -11.91
CA ASN A 29 -27.04 -7.82 -13.09
C ASN A 29 -25.65 -7.26 -12.78
N THR A 30 -25.56 -6.26 -11.89
CA THR A 30 -24.29 -5.66 -11.45
C THR A 30 -23.41 -6.64 -10.68
N ASP A 31 -24.02 -7.43 -9.79
CA ASP A 31 -23.31 -8.44 -8.99
C ASP A 31 -22.79 -9.58 -9.88
N LEU A 32 -23.60 -10.01 -10.84
CA LEU A 32 -23.23 -11.00 -11.86
C LEU A 32 -22.09 -10.51 -12.75
N SER A 33 -22.15 -9.27 -13.24
CA SER A 33 -21.07 -8.70 -14.07
C SER A 33 -19.76 -8.60 -13.30
N ALA A 34 -19.82 -8.14 -12.04
CA ALA A 34 -18.63 -8.02 -11.19
C ALA A 34 -18.01 -9.39 -10.90
N ALA A 35 -18.83 -10.41 -10.63
CA ALA A 35 -18.37 -11.78 -10.40
C ALA A 35 -17.67 -12.37 -11.64
N ILE A 36 -18.25 -12.18 -12.83
CA ILE A 36 -17.67 -12.67 -14.10
C ILE A 36 -16.34 -11.98 -14.39
N GLU A 37 -16.26 -10.67 -14.19
CA GLU A 37 -15.02 -9.90 -14.38
C GLU A 37 -13.91 -10.36 -13.44
N GLN A 38 -14.23 -10.59 -12.16
CA GLN A 38 -13.27 -11.11 -11.18
C GLN A 38 -12.79 -12.53 -11.53
N LEU A 39 -13.70 -13.43 -11.90
CA LEU A 39 -13.34 -14.79 -12.32
C LEU A 39 -12.52 -14.79 -13.62
N GLY A 40 -12.81 -13.88 -14.56
CA GLY A 40 -12.04 -13.68 -15.78
C GLY A 40 -10.61 -13.22 -15.51
N ALA A 41 -10.42 -12.33 -14.54
CA ALA A 41 -9.09 -11.88 -14.12
C ALA A 41 -8.23 -13.02 -13.54
N LEU A 42 -8.84 -13.98 -12.84
CA LEU A 42 -8.13 -15.12 -12.23
C LEU A 42 -7.80 -16.24 -13.21
N THR A 43 -8.66 -16.42 -14.22
CA THR A 43 -8.56 -17.50 -15.22
C THR A 43 -7.83 -17.07 -16.50
N ASP A 44 -7.16 -15.93 -16.48
CA ASP A 44 -6.50 -15.34 -17.66
C ASP A 44 -7.46 -15.19 -18.85
N ARG A 45 -8.73 -14.89 -18.55
CA ARG A 45 -9.83 -14.72 -19.52
C ARG A 45 -10.04 -15.94 -20.42
N ALA A 46 -10.01 -17.12 -19.82
CA ALA A 46 -10.31 -18.39 -20.48
C ALA A 46 -11.63 -18.37 -21.27
N THR A 47 -11.80 -19.29 -22.23
CA THR A 47 -12.94 -19.37 -23.17
C THR A 47 -14.33 -19.18 -22.53
N PRO A 48 -14.64 -19.79 -21.35
CA PRO A 48 -15.94 -19.61 -20.71
C PRO A 48 -16.21 -18.15 -20.29
N TYR A 49 -15.17 -17.36 -20.01
CA TYR A 49 -15.30 -15.93 -19.70
C TYR A 49 -15.72 -15.14 -20.94
N ALA A 50 -15.07 -15.38 -22.09
CA ALA A 50 -15.37 -14.66 -23.32
C ALA A 50 -16.83 -14.85 -23.76
N GLU A 51 -17.34 -16.08 -23.64
CA GLU A 51 -18.75 -16.42 -23.94
C GLU A 51 -19.72 -15.69 -22.99
N LEU A 52 -19.42 -15.65 -21.69
CA LEU A 52 -20.25 -14.94 -20.70
C LEU A 52 -20.21 -13.43 -20.89
N ALA A 53 -19.03 -12.87 -21.20
CA ALA A 53 -18.85 -11.43 -21.41
C ALA A 53 -19.60 -10.91 -22.65
N GLU A 54 -19.63 -11.70 -23.74
CA GLU A 54 -20.45 -11.39 -24.92
C GLU A 54 -21.96 -11.49 -24.62
N THR A 55 -22.37 -12.48 -23.82
CA THR A 55 -23.78 -12.65 -23.41
C THR A 55 -24.29 -11.45 -22.60
N ILE A 56 -23.46 -10.89 -21.72
CA ILE A 56 -23.81 -9.69 -20.93
C ILE A 56 -23.80 -8.43 -21.81
N ARG A 57 -22.81 -8.28 -22.69
CA ARG A 57 -22.71 -7.12 -23.60
C ARG A 57 -23.89 -7.03 -24.58
N GLY A 58 -24.48 -8.16 -24.95
CA GLY A 58 -25.68 -8.21 -25.79
C GLY A 58 -27.00 -7.83 -25.12
N GLU A 59 -26.98 -7.30 -23.88
CA GLU A 59 -28.16 -6.88 -23.09
C GLU A 59 -29.23 -7.96 -22.83
N ARG A 60 -28.95 -9.23 -23.14
CA ARG A 60 -29.85 -10.37 -22.87
C ARG A 60 -29.17 -11.37 -21.95
N VAL A 61 -29.04 -11.01 -20.68
CA VAL A 61 -28.75 -12.00 -19.63
C VAL A 61 -30.00 -12.85 -19.42
N VAL A 62 -30.13 -13.90 -20.24
CA VAL A 62 -31.17 -14.90 -20.07
C VAL A 62 -30.67 -15.91 -19.05
N LEU A 63 -31.28 -15.90 -17.86
CA LEU A 63 -31.08 -16.89 -16.82
C LEU A 63 -31.46 -18.27 -17.39
N SER A 64 -30.44 -19.04 -17.75
CA SER A 64 -30.60 -20.36 -18.37
C SER A 64 -29.70 -21.37 -17.68
N PRO A 65 -30.08 -22.67 -17.70
CA PRO A 65 -29.22 -23.73 -17.15
C PRO A 65 -27.80 -23.70 -17.74
N SER A 66 -27.70 -23.41 -19.05
CA SER A 66 -26.40 -23.30 -19.74
C SER A 66 -25.53 -22.16 -19.22
N PHE A 67 -26.14 -21.06 -18.76
CA PHE A 67 -25.43 -19.91 -18.22
C PHE A 67 -24.89 -20.22 -16.81
N ALA A 68 -25.69 -20.89 -15.98
CA ALA A 68 -25.24 -21.36 -14.67
C ALA A 68 -24.09 -22.38 -14.79
N GLU A 69 -24.18 -23.34 -15.72
CA GLU A 69 -23.09 -24.30 -15.96
C GLU A 69 -21.78 -23.61 -16.40
N ARG A 70 -21.85 -22.59 -17.27
CA ARG A 70 -20.67 -21.81 -17.68
C ARG A 70 -20.05 -21.07 -16.50
N MET A 71 -20.87 -20.49 -15.62
CA MET A 71 -20.41 -19.85 -14.38
C MET A 71 -19.74 -20.85 -13.42
N GLU A 72 -20.32 -22.03 -13.23
CA GLU A 72 -19.73 -23.08 -12.40
C GLU A 72 -18.38 -23.55 -12.94
N ARG A 73 -18.27 -23.73 -14.27
CA ARG A 73 -16.99 -24.07 -14.93
C ARG A 73 -15.96 -22.97 -14.73
N LEU A 74 -16.34 -21.71 -14.90
CA LEU A 74 -15.44 -20.57 -14.69
C LEU A 74 -14.95 -20.49 -13.24
N LEU A 75 -15.84 -20.71 -12.27
CA LEU A 75 -15.52 -20.77 -10.85
C LEU A 75 -14.57 -21.93 -10.53
N ALA A 76 -14.80 -23.11 -11.10
CA ALA A 76 -13.93 -24.28 -10.92
C ALA A 76 -12.53 -24.01 -11.49
N MET A 77 -12.44 -23.42 -12.68
CA MET A 77 -11.17 -23.00 -13.28
C MET A 77 -10.46 -21.94 -12.43
N ALA A 78 -11.19 -20.96 -11.89
CA ALA A 78 -10.62 -19.94 -11.02
C ALA A 78 -10.07 -20.56 -9.72
N ARG A 79 -10.81 -21.48 -9.09
CA ARG A 79 -10.35 -22.22 -7.91
C ARG A 79 -9.08 -23.02 -8.21
N GLN A 80 -9.02 -23.69 -9.36
CA GLN A 80 -7.85 -24.45 -9.79
C GLN A 80 -6.65 -23.53 -10.07
N ALA A 81 -6.86 -22.43 -10.80
CA ALA A 81 -5.81 -21.45 -11.12
C ALA A 81 -5.23 -20.83 -9.84
N VAL A 82 -6.08 -20.47 -8.89
CA VAL A 82 -5.68 -20.00 -7.56
C VAL A 82 -4.95 -21.11 -6.79
N ALA A 83 -5.43 -22.36 -6.80
CA ALA A 83 -4.73 -23.45 -6.13
C ALA A 83 -3.32 -23.72 -6.71
N SER A 84 -3.13 -23.52 -8.02
CA SER A 84 -1.86 -23.76 -8.71
C SER A 84 -0.86 -22.60 -8.64
N ASP A 85 -1.32 -21.35 -8.41
CA ASP A 85 -0.48 -20.16 -8.51
C ASP A 85 -0.49 -19.36 -7.19
N GLN A 86 0.64 -19.41 -6.47
CA GLN A 86 0.82 -18.66 -5.21
C GLN A 86 0.64 -17.14 -5.38
N ASN A 87 0.98 -16.56 -6.53
CA ASN A 87 0.79 -15.12 -6.76
C ASN A 87 -0.70 -14.78 -6.84
N LYS A 88 -1.50 -15.63 -7.49
CA LYS A 88 -2.96 -15.46 -7.55
C LYS A 88 -3.60 -15.66 -6.16
N GLN A 89 -3.06 -16.56 -5.33
CA GLN A 89 -3.48 -16.71 -3.93
C GLN A 89 -3.18 -15.45 -3.11
N GLN A 90 -1.99 -14.89 -3.26
CA GLN A 90 -1.56 -13.69 -2.55
C GLN A 90 -2.39 -12.47 -3.00
N ALA A 91 -2.62 -12.29 -4.29
CA ALA A 91 -3.44 -11.19 -4.82
C ALA A 91 -4.86 -11.17 -4.26
N LEU A 92 -5.47 -12.33 -4.03
CA LEU A 92 -6.80 -12.47 -3.40
C LEU A 92 -6.78 -12.35 -1.87
N ALA A 93 -5.64 -12.61 -1.24
CA ALA A 93 -5.47 -12.49 0.20
C ALA A 93 -5.03 -11.09 0.64
N TYR A 94 -4.41 -10.33 -0.26
CA TYR A 94 -3.84 -9.02 0.02
C TYR A 94 -4.94 -7.97 0.28
N GLN A 95 -4.98 -7.47 1.51
CA GLN A 95 -5.66 -6.23 1.83
C GLN A 95 -4.63 -5.10 1.84
N PRO A 96 -4.71 -4.11 0.92
CA PRO A 96 -3.80 -2.97 0.93
C PRO A 96 -3.84 -2.25 2.29
N ASN A 97 -2.67 -1.87 2.78
CA ASN A 97 -2.56 -1.12 4.03
C ASN A 97 -3.31 0.22 3.93
N HIS A 98 -4.36 0.39 4.73
CA HIS A 98 -5.18 1.60 4.72
C HIS A 98 -4.62 2.62 5.70
N ILE A 99 -3.59 3.35 5.27
CA ILE A 99 -3.03 4.46 6.05
C ILE A 99 -4.00 5.66 5.94
N PRO A 100 -4.49 6.25 7.04
CA PRO A 100 -5.44 7.37 7.00
C PRO A 100 -4.92 8.56 6.19
N ALA A 101 -5.81 9.25 5.47
CA ALA A 101 -5.44 10.38 4.62
C ALA A 101 -4.76 11.53 5.40
N ASP A 102 -5.18 11.77 6.64
CA ASP A 102 -4.58 12.80 7.49
C ASP A 102 -3.13 12.49 7.84
N VAL A 103 -2.79 11.23 8.09
CA VAL A 103 -1.41 10.80 8.37
C VAL A 103 -0.53 11.03 7.15
N ARG A 104 -1.00 10.68 5.95
CA ARG A 104 -0.25 10.90 4.71
C ARG A 104 -0.01 12.39 4.45
N ARG A 105 -1.05 13.21 4.60
CA ARG A 105 -0.95 14.67 4.43
C ARG A 105 0.04 15.27 5.41
N ASN A 106 -0.06 14.91 6.69
CA ASN A 106 0.82 15.45 7.73
C ASN A 106 2.27 14.99 7.54
N ASN A 107 2.50 13.75 7.14
CA ASN A 107 3.84 13.25 6.85
C ASN A 107 4.45 13.93 5.63
N PHE A 108 3.65 14.22 4.59
CA PHE A 108 4.10 14.95 3.40
C PHE A 108 4.48 16.40 3.75
N ILE A 109 3.60 17.11 4.46
CA ILE A 109 3.85 18.48 4.92
C ILE A 109 5.09 18.51 5.83
N GLY A 110 5.19 17.56 6.77
CA GLY A 110 6.32 17.45 7.67
C GLY A 110 7.64 17.17 6.95
N ALA A 111 7.63 16.28 5.95
CA ALA A 111 8.80 16.00 5.11
C ALA A 111 9.25 17.25 4.35
N LEU A 112 8.32 17.99 3.73
CA LEU A 112 8.64 19.23 3.01
C LEU A 112 9.18 20.31 3.96
N ALA A 113 8.55 20.49 5.12
CA ALA A 113 8.97 21.46 6.12
C ALA A 113 10.37 21.13 6.67
N LEU A 114 10.65 19.86 6.98
CA LEU A 114 11.96 19.42 7.45
C LEU A 114 13.05 19.63 6.40
N LEU A 115 12.77 19.30 5.15
CA LEU A 115 13.72 19.46 4.05
C LEU A 115 14.02 20.94 3.79
N ALA A 116 12.98 21.77 3.75
CA ALA A 116 13.13 23.23 3.61
C ALA A 116 13.92 23.83 4.78
N TYR A 117 13.57 23.44 6.01
CA TYR A 117 14.26 23.89 7.21
C TYR A 117 15.75 23.51 7.19
N GLY A 118 16.05 22.24 6.92
CA GLY A 118 17.43 21.76 6.83
C GLY A 118 18.25 22.44 5.73
N ALA A 119 17.63 22.71 4.57
CA ALA A 119 18.29 23.42 3.48
C ALA A 119 18.60 24.89 3.85
N VAL A 120 17.64 25.59 4.47
CA VAL A 120 17.87 26.95 4.97
C VAL A 120 18.95 26.97 6.05
N SER A 121 18.96 26.01 6.98
CA SER A 121 19.99 25.90 8.00
C SER A 121 21.39 25.67 7.45
N ILE A 122 21.55 24.88 6.37
CA ILE A 122 22.84 24.78 5.67
C ILE A 122 23.22 26.12 5.05
N HIS A 123 22.30 26.79 4.38
CA HIS A 123 22.58 28.07 3.71
C HIS A 123 23.00 29.18 4.67
N LEU A 124 22.45 29.17 5.89
CA LEU A 124 22.79 30.11 6.95
C LEU A 124 23.98 29.66 7.82
N ASP A 125 24.45 28.43 7.61
CA ASP A 125 25.39 27.74 8.50
C ASP A 125 24.96 27.80 9.98
N ASP A 126 23.65 27.75 10.22
CA ASP A 126 23.05 27.78 11.55
C ASP A 126 21.84 26.85 11.61
N PHE A 127 22.00 25.78 12.39
CA PHE A 127 20.92 24.84 12.69
C PHE A 127 20.41 25.08 14.10
N TYR A 128 19.22 25.67 14.20
CA TYR A 128 18.59 26.03 15.46
C TYR A 128 17.69 24.92 16.01
N LEU A 129 18.14 24.24 17.05
CA LEU A 129 17.30 23.28 17.78
C LEU A 129 16.57 23.98 18.94
N PRO A 130 15.25 24.18 18.87
CA PRO A 130 14.51 24.79 19.98
C PRO A 130 14.52 23.87 21.20
N ALA A 131 14.98 24.38 22.33
CA ALA A 131 15.00 23.66 23.60
C ALA A 131 13.78 24.06 24.45
N LYS A 132 13.19 23.09 25.16
CA LYS A 132 12.02 23.32 26.04
C LYS A 132 12.32 24.33 27.18
N ARG A 133 13.59 24.54 27.53
CA ARG A 133 14.07 25.52 28.51
C ARG A 133 15.37 26.16 27.99
N GLY A 134 15.45 27.50 27.96
CA GLY A 134 16.63 28.27 27.54
C GLY A 134 16.59 28.77 26.09
N ASN A 135 17.68 29.38 25.62
CA ASN A 135 17.79 30.04 24.31
C ASN A 135 17.91 29.09 23.09
N GLY A 136 17.54 27.81 23.23
CA GLY A 136 17.78 26.81 22.18
C GLY A 136 19.27 26.52 21.94
N LEU A 137 19.55 25.60 21.02
CA LEU A 137 20.90 25.21 20.63
C LEU A 137 21.15 25.59 19.18
N HIS A 138 22.17 26.42 18.94
CA HIS A 138 22.64 26.77 17.61
C HIS A 138 23.85 25.90 17.27
N ILE A 139 23.77 25.18 16.16
CA ILE A 139 24.82 24.31 15.65
C ILE A 139 25.38 24.99 14.40
N HIS A 140 26.70 25.14 14.32
CA HIS A 140 27.41 25.80 13.22
C HIS A 140 28.49 24.88 12.66
N GLY A 141 28.90 25.11 11.42
CA GLY A 141 30.04 24.43 10.80
C GLY A 141 29.75 22.97 10.43
N PHE A 142 30.77 22.11 10.51
CA PHE A 142 30.69 20.72 10.05
C PHE A 142 29.55 19.91 10.71
N PRO A 143 29.24 20.05 12.01
CA PRO A 143 28.08 19.42 12.64
C PRO A 143 26.73 19.70 11.95
N VAL A 144 26.57 20.84 11.25
CA VAL A 144 25.34 21.18 10.50
C VAL A 144 25.11 20.21 9.35
N LEU A 145 26.17 19.80 8.64
CA LEU A 145 26.08 18.84 7.55
C LEU A 145 25.67 17.45 8.07
N VAL A 146 26.22 17.04 9.21
CA VAL A 146 25.87 15.78 9.87
C VAL A 146 24.41 15.82 10.36
N MET A 147 23.98 16.94 10.93
CA MET A 147 22.60 17.17 11.34
C MET A 147 21.63 17.13 10.15
N PHE A 148 22.00 17.75 9.02
CA PHE A 148 21.19 17.70 7.81
C PHE A 148 21.05 16.27 7.26
N ALA A 149 22.11 15.46 7.30
CA ALA A 149 22.02 14.05 6.92
C ALA A 149 21.02 13.28 7.81
N ALA A 150 20.94 13.61 9.11
CA ALA A 150 19.92 13.07 10.01
C ALA A 150 18.50 13.52 9.60
N VAL A 151 18.33 14.78 9.22
CA VAL A 151 17.05 15.32 8.71
C VAL A 151 16.62 14.60 7.43
N VAL A 152 17.53 14.36 6.49
CA VAL A 152 17.23 13.59 5.27
C VAL A 152 16.76 12.18 5.61
N CYS A 153 17.37 11.51 6.59
CA CYS A 153 16.91 10.21 7.07
C CYS A 153 15.48 10.27 7.62
N ALA A 154 15.13 11.32 8.38
CA ALA A 154 13.79 11.54 8.88
C ALA A 154 12.78 11.79 7.75
N VAL A 155 13.15 12.57 6.73
CA VAL A 155 12.34 12.80 5.52
C VAL A 155 12.07 11.48 4.80
N ILE A 156 13.09 10.64 4.60
CA ILE A 156 12.94 9.32 3.97
C ILE A 156 11.96 8.45 4.76
N VAL A 157 12.05 8.43 6.09
CA VAL A 157 11.10 7.69 6.95
C VAL A 157 9.66 8.17 6.74
N LEU A 158 9.43 9.49 6.70
CA LEU A 158 8.10 10.05 6.45
C LEU A 158 7.59 9.70 5.03
N MET A 159 8.45 9.78 4.02
CA MET A 159 8.09 9.46 2.64
C MET A 159 7.81 7.96 2.45
N LEU A 160 8.54 7.06 3.11
CA LEU A 160 8.30 5.61 3.04
C LEU A 160 6.88 5.25 3.50
N THR A 161 6.32 5.95 4.50
CA THR A 161 4.92 5.73 4.92
C THR A 161 3.90 6.10 3.86
N ILE A 162 4.21 7.08 3.01
CA ILE A 162 3.33 7.49 1.92
C ILE A 162 3.44 6.48 0.78
N ILE A 163 4.67 6.08 0.44
CA ILE A 163 4.95 5.14 -0.65
C ILE A 163 4.33 3.76 -0.36
N ASP A 164 4.43 3.27 0.89
CA ASP A 164 3.82 1.99 1.33
C ASP A 164 2.30 1.94 1.05
N HIS A 165 1.61 3.09 1.14
CA HIS A 165 0.19 3.14 0.82
C HIS A 165 -0.12 3.04 -0.68
N TYR A 166 0.75 3.59 -1.54
CA TYR A 166 0.54 3.57 -2.99
C TYR A 166 1.06 2.28 -3.63
N ASP A 167 1.95 1.55 -2.96
CA ASP A 167 2.43 0.24 -3.44
C ASP A 167 1.37 -0.85 -3.19
N ARG A 168 0.89 -1.46 -4.27
CA ARG A 168 -0.09 -2.55 -4.23
C ARG A 168 0.55 -3.95 -4.17
N ARG A 169 1.88 -4.03 -4.14
CA ARG A 169 2.63 -5.30 -4.07
C ARG A 169 2.82 -5.75 -2.63
N ASP A 170 3.01 -7.05 -2.40
CA ASP A 170 3.29 -7.67 -1.10
C ASP A 170 4.74 -7.38 -0.61
N ASN A 171 5.10 -6.10 -0.57
CA ASN A 171 6.43 -5.60 -0.22
C ASN A 171 6.44 -4.85 1.12
N GLU A 172 5.38 -4.93 1.90
CA GLU A 172 5.20 -4.20 3.16
C GLU A 172 6.39 -4.42 4.11
N ARG A 173 6.94 -5.64 4.14
CA ARG A 173 8.11 -5.99 4.95
C ARG A 173 9.36 -5.18 4.56
N ASN A 174 9.54 -4.85 3.28
CA ASN A 174 10.69 -4.10 2.80
C ASN A 174 10.61 -2.64 3.25
N TYR A 175 9.43 -2.01 3.17
CA TYR A 175 9.20 -0.64 3.67
C TYR A 175 9.39 -0.55 5.19
N GLN A 176 8.92 -1.55 5.94
CA GLN A 176 9.12 -1.60 7.39
C GLN A 176 10.60 -1.80 7.77
N VAL A 177 11.37 -2.58 7.00
CA VAL A 177 12.82 -2.74 7.21
C VAL A 177 13.56 -1.44 6.89
N ALA A 178 13.28 -0.82 5.73
CA ALA A 178 13.88 0.45 5.33
C ALA A 178 13.58 1.55 6.36
N THR A 179 12.33 1.65 6.81
CA THR A 179 11.91 2.60 7.85
C THR A 179 12.70 2.42 9.14
N ARG A 180 12.89 1.19 9.61
CA ARG A 180 13.70 0.91 10.81
C ARG A 180 15.16 1.25 10.62
N TYR A 181 15.72 0.98 9.44
CA TYR A 181 17.10 1.31 9.10
C TYR A 181 17.34 2.82 9.11
N PHE A 182 16.58 3.59 8.33
CA PHE A 182 16.73 5.05 8.25
C PHE A 182 16.42 5.75 9.56
N ARG A 183 15.45 5.24 10.34
CA ARG A 183 15.19 5.77 11.69
C ARG A 183 16.40 5.60 12.61
N ARG A 184 17.04 4.43 12.62
CA ARG A 184 18.24 4.19 13.43
C ARG A 184 19.41 5.03 12.94
N ALA A 185 19.65 5.06 11.63
CA ALA A 185 20.70 5.88 11.03
C ALA A 185 20.51 7.37 11.37
N GLY A 186 19.28 7.89 11.27
CA GLY A 186 18.94 9.26 11.63
C GLY A 186 19.24 9.58 13.09
N TRP A 187 18.87 8.72 14.03
CA TRP A 187 19.19 8.92 15.45
C TRP A 187 20.69 8.87 15.75
N ILE A 188 21.43 7.98 15.08
CA ILE A 188 22.89 7.90 15.22
C ILE A 188 23.55 9.18 14.69
N LEU A 189 23.15 9.65 13.51
CA LEU A 189 23.65 10.89 12.91
C LEU A 189 23.30 12.11 13.77
N PHE A 190 22.08 12.18 14.31
CA PHE A 190 21.66 13.23 15.22
C PHE A 190 22.55 13.27 16.47
N ALA A 191 22.78 12.12 17.11
CA ALA A 191 23.65 12.03 18.28
C ALA A 191 25.11 12.39 17.93
N ALA A 192 25.61 11.93 16.78
CA ALA A 192 26.95 12.25 16.30
C ALA A 192 27.12 13.76 16.07
N ALA A 193 26.15 14.42 15.42
CA ALA A 193 26.18 15.86 15.19
C ALA A 193 26.29 16.64 16.52
N LEU A 194 25.51 16.25 17.53
CA LEU A 194 25.59 16.87 18.85
C LEU A 194 26.94 16.63 19.52
N LEU A 195 27.46 15.40 19.47
CA LEU A 195 28.77 15.07 20.04
C LEU A 195 29.90 15.88 19.39
N ILE A 196 29.91 16.00 18.07
CA ILE A 196 30.91 16.80 17.35
C ILE A 196 30.78 18.27 17.75
N HIS A 197 29.56 18.82 17.77
CA HIS A 197 29.32 20.20 18.20
C HIS A 197 29.86 20.47 19.61
N PHE A 198 29.60 19.58 20.57
CA PHE A 198 30.13 19.74 21.93
C PHE A 198 31.65 19.54 21.99
N ALA A 199 32.22 18.63 21.20
CA ALA A 199 33.66 18.42 21.13
C ALA A 199 34.39 19.66 20.60
N GLU A 200 33.90 20.25 19.51
CA GLU A 200 34.42 21.50 18.94
C GLU A 200 34.33 22.65 19.96
N ARG A 201 33.20 22.75 20.67
CA ARG A 201 33.01 23.75 21.73
C ARG A 201 33.96 23.58 22.91
N LEU A 202 34.40 22.35 23.19
CA LEU A 202 35.37 22.03 24.24
C LEU A 202 36.84 22.17 23.77
N GLY A 203 37.06 22.58 22.53
CA GLY A 203 38.40 22.81 21.97
C GLY A 203 39.02 21.60 21.27
N PHE A 204 38.26 20.53 21.05
CA PHE A 204 38.71 19.40 20.23
C PHE A 204 38.37 19.65 18.76
N HIS A 205 39.37 19.96 17.95
CA HIS A 205 39.20 20.05 16.50
C HIS A 205 39.28 18.65 15.88
N LEU A 206 38.12 18.08 15.55
CA LEU A 206 38.03 16.87 14.73
C LEU A 206 38.09 17.28 13.26
N VAL A 207 39.18 16.92 12.60
CA VAL A 207 39.42 17.14 11.16
C VAL A 207 38.71 16.06 10.35
#